data_AF-R8B8I5-F1
#
_entry.id   AF-R8B8I5-F1
#
_cell.length_a   1.000
_cell.length_b   1.000
_cell.length_c   1.000
_cell.angle_alpha   90.00
_cell.angle_beta   90.00
_cell.angle_gamma   90.00
#
_symmetry.space_group_name_H-M   'P 1'
#
loop_
_entity.id
_entity.type
_entity.pdbx_description
1 polymer ?
#
loop_
_entity_poly.entity_id
_entity_poly.type
_entity_poly.pdbx_seq_one_letter_code
_entity_poly.pdbx_strand_id
1 'polypeptide(L)'
;MGSVPVPDKQKAIIGLDDGTLVVSDNVDVPKLEDDLVIVRTKAIGLNPIDTKMKGRLAAPGCIAGMDFAGEVIAIGAKAQTPGKIKVGDRVCGAVIGYDQRNPAIGAFAEIVAPTDAGLMKIPDGMSYEQGASLGACISTMGLALFKSLGLPGNPKNPAEKPVNVFVYGGSTSVGTMAIQLIKISGLNPITVCSPRNFDLVKSYGATEVFDYNSPTCIDDIRKYTRNSLNVIAL
;
A
#
# COMPACT_ATOMS: atom_id res chain seq x y z
N MET A 1 17.39 -2.79 27.19
CA MET A 1 17.61 -2.45 25.76
C MET A 1 17.49 -0.95 25.65
N GLY A 2 18.57 -0.25 25.33
CA GLY A 2 18.59 1.22 25.31
C GLY A 2 17.78 1.74 24.14
N SER A 3 16.87 2.68 24.40
CA SER A 3 16.19 3.46 23.36
C SER A 3 17.24 4.16 22.50
N VAL A 4 17.15 4.00 21.18
CA VAL A 4 18.00 4.75 20.26
C VAL A 4 17.61 6.23 20.40
N PRO A 5 18.56 7.16 20.62
CA PRO A 5 18.25 8.58 20.71
C PRO A 5 17.50 9.03 19.45
N VAL A 6 16.33 9.63 19.66
CA VAL A 6 15.49 10.20 18.62
C VAL A 6 15.75 11.70 18.61
N PRO A 7 16.15 12.31 17.48
CA PRO A 7 16.35 13.75 17.42
C PRO A 7 15.01 14.49 17.57
N ASP A 8 15.05 15.75 18.02
CA ASP A 8 13.83 16.58 18.10
C ASP A 8 13.36 17.04 16.71
N LYS A 9 14.28 17.15 15.76
CA LYS A 9 14.05 17.61 14.38
C LYS A 9 14.49 16.56 13.37
N GLN A 10 13.85 16.60 12.20
CA GLN A 10 14.13 15.73 11.08
C GLN A 10 13.95 16.43 9.73
N LYS A 11 14.50 15.81 8.69
CA LYS A 11 14.19 16.14 7.31
C LYS A 11 12.87 15.48 6.87
N ALA A 12 12.01 16.26 6.23
CA ALA A 12 10.77 15.75 5.63
C ALA A 12 10.33 16.60 4.42
N ILE A 13 9.44 16.04 3.60
CA ILE A 13 8.71 16.78 2.56
C ILE A 13 7.40 17.28 3.15
N ILE A 14 7.17 18.60 3.11
CA ILE A 14 5.98 19.24 3.69
C ILE A 14 5.22 20.10 2.68
N GLY A 15 3.92 20.31 2.92
CA GLY A 15 3.10 21.27 2.18
C GLY A 15 3.39 22.73 2.53
N LEU A 16 3.23 23.62 1.54
CA LEU A 16 3.32 25.08 1.69
C LEU A 16 1.96 25.76 1.44
N ASP A 17 1.83 27.03 1.83
CA ASP A 17 0.60 27.83 1.66
C ASP A 17 0.18 28.00 0.19
N ASP A 18 1.13 27.96 -0.74
CA ASP A 18 0.87 28.00 -2.18
C ASP A 18 0.45 26.64 -2.77
N GLY A 19 0.36 25.60 -1.94
CA GLY A 19 -0.04 24.26 -2.31
C GLY A 19 1.04 23.45 -3.02
N THR A 20 2.31 23.88 -2.94
CA THR A 20 3.47 23.11 -3.37
C THR A 20 4.08 22.27 -2.23
N LEU A 21 5.03 21.39 -2.56
CA LEU A 21 5.76 20.58 -1.60
C LEU A 21 7.24 21.00 -1.59
N VAL A 22 7.85 21.07 -0.40
CA VAL A 22 9.26 21.41 -0.22
C VAL A 22 9.96 20.44 0.72
N VAL A 23 11.25 20.22 0.52
CA VAL A 23 12.12 19.55 1.52
C VAL A 23 12.45 20.55 2.62
N SER A 24 12.14 20.21 3.87
CA SER A 24 12.49 20.98 5.06
C SER A 24 13.39 20.16 5.95
N ASP A 25 14.45 20.78 6.47
CA ASP A 25 15.41 20.18 7.41
C ASP A 25 15.04 20.43 8.89
N ASN A 26 13.90 21.06 9.15
CA ASN A 26 13.50 21.53 10.47
C ASN A 26 12.05 21.19 10.81
N VAL A 27 11.68 19.91 10.65
CA VAL A 27 10.35 19.40 10.98
C VAL A 27 10.42 18.67 12.31
N ASP A 28 9.43 18.85 13.18
CA ASP A 28 9.36 18.13 14.46
C ASP A 28 9.23 16.62 14.24
N VAL A 29 9.96 15.84 15.03
CA VAL A 29 9.76 14.39 15.06
C VAL A 29 8.47 14.06 15.82
N PRO A 30 7.64 13.13 15.32
CA PRO A 30 6.47 12.66 16.05
C PRO A 30 6.82 12.21 17.46
N LYS A 31 6.02 12.66 18.43
CA LYS A 31 6.14 12.17 19.80
C LYS A 31 5.67 10.72 19.86
N LEU A 32 6.29 9.95 20.74
CA LEU A 32 5.82 8.60 21.05
C LEU A 32 4.52 8.70 21.85
N GLU A 33 3.40 8.49 21.17
CA GLU A 33 2.09 8.33 21.80
C GLU A 33 1.83 6.86 22.15
N ASP A 34 0.79 6.62 22.96
CA ASP A 34 0.52 5.31 23.55
C ASP A 34 0.26 4.21 22.51
N ASP A 35 -0.34 4.52 21.37
CA ASP A 35 -0.74 3.58 20.30
C ASP A 35 0.15 3.68 19.03
N LEU A 36 1.15 4.56 19.05
CA LEU A 36 2.06 4.76 17.92
C LEU A 36 3.31 3.90 18.03
N VAL A 37 3.91 3.62 16.87
CA VAL A 37 5.21 2.99 16.74
C VAL A 37 6.12 3.93 15.99
N ILE A 38 7.26 4.29 16.57
CA ILE A 38 8.24 5.15 15.90
C ILE A 38 9.15 4.28 15.04
N VAL A 39 9.21 4.60 13.76
CA VAL A 39 9.98 3.88 12.75
C VAL A 39 10.98 4.82 12.11
N ARG A 40 12.26 4.42 12.08
CA ARG A 40 13.28 5.07 11.27
C ARG A 40 13.11 4.62 9.82
N THR A 41 12.70 5.52 8.95
CA THR A 41 12.46 5.27 7.53
C THR A 41 13.77 4.87 6.83
N LYS A 42 13.68 3.87 5.96
CA LYS A 42 14.78 3.36 5.11
C LYS A 42 14.42 3.42 3.64
N ALA A 43 13.15 3.22 3.30
CA ALA A 43 12.63 3.39 1.94
C ALA A 43 11.20 3.94 2.00
N ILE A 44 10.77 4.61 0.93
CA ILE A 44 9.41 5.12 0.74
C ILE A 44 8.83 4.61 -0.57
N GLY A 45 7.51 4.44 -0.61
CA GLY A 45 6.75 4.12 -1.81
C GLY A 45 6.11 5.38 -2.39
N LEU A 46 6.20 5.56 -3.71
CA LEU A 46 5.48 6.62 -4.41
C LEU A 46 4.18 6.07 -4.99
N ASN A 47 3.09 6.81 -4.77
CA ASN A 47 1.77 6.50 -5.25
C ASN A 47 1.26 7.59 -6.21
N PRO A 48 0.34 7.26 -7.14
CA PRO A 48 -0.29 8.28 -7.99
C PRO A 48 -0.99 9.39 -7.19
N ILE A 49 -1.51 9.08 -5.99
CA ILE A 49 -2.12 10.08 -5.12
C ILE A 49 -1.15 11.18 -4.71
N ASP A 50 0.13 10.87 -4.48
CA ASP A 50 1.12 11.87 -4.05
C ASP A 50 1.27 13.00 -5.07
N THR A 51 1.15 12.68 -6.36
CA THR A 51 1.17 13.69 -7.44
C THR A 51 -0.10 14.53 -7.54
N LYS A 52 -1.20 14.05 -6.95
CA LYS A 52 -2.52 14.71 -6.92
C LYS A 52 -2.69 15.59 -5.68
N MET A 53 -1.86 15.40 -4.66
CA MET A 53 -1.85 16.22 -3.44
C MET A 53 -1.19 17.56 -3.72
N LYS A 54 -1.99 18.49 -4.27
CA LYS A 54 -1.61 19.86 -4.65
C LYS A 54 -2.66 20.86 -4.18
N GLY A 55 -2.30 22.14 -4.12
CA GLY A 55 -3.23 23.19 -3.69
C GLY A 55 -3.67 22.93 -2.25
N ARG A 56 -4.98 23.01 -1.99
CA ARG A 56 -5.56 22.78 -0.65
C ARG A 56 -5.33 21.37 -0.09
N LEU A 57 -4.99 20.38 -0.94
CA LEU A 57 -4.69 19.02 -0.51
C LEU A 57 -3.25 18.86 -0.02
N ALA A 58 -2.33 19.73 -0.46
CA ALA A 58 -0.98 19.83 0.09
C ALA A 58 -1.00 20.76 1.31
N ALA A 59 -1.71 20.36 2.36
CA ALA A 59 -1.96 21.21 3.51
C ALA A 59 -0.65 21.77 4.11
N PRO A 60 -0.56 23.09 4.36
CA PRO A 60 0.66 23.72 4.87
C PRO A 60 1.17 23.07 6.14
N GLY A 61 2.48 22.82 6.20
CA GLY A 61 3.15 22.19 7.36
C GLY A 61 2.89 20.69 7.54
N CYS A 62 1.98 20.08 6.77
CA CYS A 62 1.73 18.64 6.85
C CYS A 62 2.79 17.86 6.08
N ILE A 63 3.31 16.78 6.67
CA ILE A 63 4.25 15.88 6.02
C ILE A 63 3.53 15.08 4.92
N ALA A 64 4.20 14.94 3.78
CA ALA A 64 3.70 14.26 2.60
C ALA A 64 3.92 12.73 2.64
N GLY A 65 3.21 12.03 1.75
CA GLY A 65 3.44 10.61 1.44
C GLY A 65 2.77 9.62 2.38
N MET A 66 2.53 8.41 1.87
CA MET A 66 1.81 7.35 2.59
C MET A 66 2.68 6.14 2.92
N ASP A 67 3.45 5.63 1.95
CA ASP A 67 4.11 4.34 2.08
C ASP A 67 5.55 4.46 2.57
N PHE A 68 5.89 3.62 3.55
CA PHE A 68 7.23 3.55 4.11
C PHE A 68 7.65 2.10 4.42
N ALA A 69 8.96 1.92 4.54
CA ALA A 69 9.58 0.79 5.19
C ALA A 69 10.77 1.26 6.02
N GLY A 70 11.00 0.62 7.16
CA GLY A 70 12.02 1.05 8.09
C GLY A 70 12.21 0.12 9.29
N GLU A 71 12.93 0.63 10.27
CA GLU A 71 13.29 -0.09 11.50
C GLU A 71 12.56 0.51 12.70
N VAL A 72 11.96 -0.34 13.53
CA VAL A 72 11.26 0.11 14.74
C VAL A 72 12.27 0.60 15.77
N ILE A 73 12.13 1.84 16.24
CA ILE A 73 13.02 2.44 17.25
C ILE A 73 12.33 2.67 18.59
N ALA A 74 11.00 2.80 18.61
CA ALA A 74 10.20 2.86 19.85
C ALA A 74 8.76 2.36 19.61
N ILE A 75 8.11 1.87 20.66
CA ILE A 75 6.73 1.35 20.63
C ILE A 75 5.98 1.95 21.81
N GLY A 76 4.79 2.50 21.54
CA GLY A 76 3.92 3.09 22.54
C GLY A 76 3.44 2.06 23.55
N ALA A 77 3.18 2.48 24.78
CA ALA A 77 2.89 1.57 25.88
C ALA A 77 1.59 0.74 25.68
N LYS A 78 0.66 1.21 24.85
CA LYS A 78 -0.62 0.57 24.55
C LYS A 78 -0.71 0.04 23.11
N ALA A 79 0.34 0.19 22.30
CA ALA A 79 0.38 -0.29 20.93
C ALA A 79 0.30 -1.83 20.89
N GLN A 80 -0.76 -2.35 20.30
CA GLN A 80 -1.05 -3.78 20.10
C GLN A 80 -0.55 -4.24 18.74
N THR A 81 0.77 -4.25 18.57
CA THR A 81 1.37 -4.55 17.27
C THR A 81 1.05 -5.98 16.78
N PRO A 82 0.74 -6.15 15.47
CA PRO A 82 0.54 -7.47 14.89
C PRO A 82 1.86 -8.25 14.82
N GLY A 83 1.80 -9.57 14.95
CA GLY A 83 2.96 -10.44 14.66
C GLY A 83 4.15 -10.30 15.63
N LYS A 84 3.94 -9.80 16.85
CA LYS A 84 4.98 -9.59 17.88
C LYS A 84 6.13 -8.69 17.37
N ILE A 85 5.78 -7.53 16.81
CA ILE A 85 6.77 -6.51 16.44
C ILE A 85 7.47 -6.02 17.70
N LYS A 86 8.80 -5.85 17.62
CA LYS A 86 9.64 -5.29 18.68
C LYS A 86 10.62 -4.27 18.12
N VAL A 87 11.22 -3.47 19.00
CA VAL A 87 12.33 -2.56 18.64
C VAL A 87 13.45 -3.34 17.92
N GLY A 88 13.95 -2.78 16.82
CA GLY A 88 14.92 -3.38 15.92
C GLY A 88 14.31 -4.23 14.79
N ASP A 89 13.01 -4.54 14.84
CA ASP A 89 12.37 -5.26 13.73
C ASP A 89 12.24 -4.36 12.48
N ARG A 90 12.34 -4.99 11.30
CA ARG A 90 12.06 -4.36 10.01
C ARG A 90 10.57 -4.41 9.72
N VAL A 91 10.00 -3.26 9.38
CA VAL A 91 8.55 -3.13 9.15
C VAL A 91 8.27 -2.26 7.93
N CYS A 92 7.12 -2.48 7.32
CA CYS A 92 6.53 -1.58 6.32
C CYS A 92 5.07 -1.33 6.62
N GLY A 93 4.50 -0.31 5.99
CA GLY A 93 3.12 0.08 6.20
C GLY A 93 2.75 1.33 5.42
N ALA A 94 1.56 1.82 5.73
CA ALA A 94 1.09 3.11 5.24
C ALA A 94 0.64 4.00 6.40
N VAL A 95 0.87 5.30 6.26
CA VAL A 95 0.30 6.34 7.10
C VAL A 95 -0.56 7.28 6.25
N ILE A 96 -1.40 8.07 6.91
CA ILE A 96 -2.18 9.12 6.25
C ILE A 96 -1.34 10.39 6.23
N GLY A 97 -0.50 10.55 5.21
CA GLY A 97 0.16 11.82 4.94
C GLY A 97 -0.83 12.93 4.57
N TYR A 98 -0.36 14.17 4.59
CA TYR A 98 -1.16 15.37 4.26
C TYR A 98 -2.34 15.64 5.22
N ASP A 99 -2.38 14.98 6.39
CA ASP A 99 -3.48 15.11 7.36
C ASP A 99 -3.29 16.31 8.30
N GLN A 100 -4.15 17.31 8.18
CA GLN A 100 -4.16 18.50 9.05
C GLN A 100 -4.40 18.18 10.53
N ARG A 101 -5.02 17.03 10.83
CA ARG A 101 -5.25 16.60 12.22
C ARG A 101 -3.97 16.07 12.86
N ASN A 102 -3.05 15.54 12.04
CA ASN A 102 -1.80 14.93 12.46
C ASN A 102 -0.65 15.37 11.53
N PRO A 103 -0.30 16.68 11.50
CA PRO A 103 0.59 17.24 10.48
C PRO A 103 2.00 16.66 10.50
N ALA A 104 2.46 16.14 11.65
CA ALA A 104 3.76 15.49 11.79
C ALA A 104 3.78 14.03 11.29
N ILE A 105 2.64 13.46 10.86
CA ILE A 105 2.57 12.09 10.36
C ILE A 105 2.51 12.11 8.83
N GLY A 106 3.55 11.59 8.20
CA GLY A 106 3.63 11.32 6.77
C GLY A 106 4.86 10.48 6.46
N ALA A 107 4.82 9.71 5.38
CA ALA A 107 5.90 8.75 5.08
C ALA A 107 7.15 9.40 4.51
N PHE A 108 7.07 10.59 3.92
CA PHE A 108 8.21 11.28 3.32
C PHE A 108 9.00 12.05 4.39
N ALA A 109 9.41 11.33 5.43
CA ALA A 109 10.17 11.81 6.58
C ALA A 109 11.20 10.75 7.03
N GLU A 110 12.28 11.19 7.68
CA GLU A 110 13.31 10.28 8.21
C GLU A 110 12.78 9.38 9.34
N ILE A 111 11.78 9.86 10.07
CA ILE A 111 11.10 9.17 11.17
C ILE A 111 9.59 9.34 10.98
N VAL A 112 8.89 8.21 10.97
CA VAL A 112 7.43 8.14 10.81
C VAL A 112 6.80 7.44 12.03
N ALA A 113 5.57 7.80 12.33
CA ALA A 113 4.81 7.25 13.46
C ALA A 113 3.47 6.64 13.01
N PRO A 114 3.48 5.44 12.40
CA PRO A 114 2.27 4.66 12.16
C PRO A 114 1.60 4.22 13.45
N THR A 115 0.28 4.00 13.38
CA THR A 115 -0.43 3.20 14.38
C THR A 115 -0.04 1.73 14.24
N ASP A 116 -0.19 0.98 15.32
CA ASP A 116 0.05 -0.46 15.37
C ASP A 116 -0.70 -1.27 14.28
N ALA A 117 -1.93 -0.89 13.95
CA ALA A 117 -2.77 -1.55 12.95
C ALA A 117 -2.27 -1.36 11.51
N GLY A 118 -1.42 -0.36 11.26
CA GLY A 118 -0.88 -0.04 9.93
C GLY A 118 0.42 -0.76 9.57
N LEU A 119 0.92 -1.64 10.45
CA LEU A 119 2.25 -2.22 10.34
C LEU A 119 2.26 -3.70 9.92
N MET A 120 3.23 -4.03 9.07
CA MET A 120 3.57 -5.38 8.67
C MET A 120 5.07 -5.61 8.88
N LYS A 121 5.45 -6.78 9.40
CA LYS A 121 6.86 -7.18 9.47
C LYS A 121 7.38 -7.52 8.09
N ILE A 122 8.58 -7.01 7.77
CA ILE A 122 9.30 -7.37 6.54
C ILE A 122 10.01 -8.71 6.78
N PRO A 123 9.74 -9.75 5.95
CA PRO A 123 10.42 -11.05 6.05
C PRO A 123 11.92 -10.96 5.75
N ASP A 124 12.69 -11.96 6.15
CA ASP A 124 14.15 -11.83 6.12
C ASP A 124 14.76 -11.65 4.73
N GLY A 125 14.16 -12.31 3.73
CA GLY A 125 14.55 -12.23 2.32
C GLY A 125 13.95 -11.05 1.55
N MET A 126 13.25 -10.12 2.21
CA MET A 126 12.63 -8.96 1.57
C MET A 126 13.38 -7.68 1.93
N SER A 127 13.65 -6.83 0.94
CA SER A 127 14.31 -5.55 1.14
C SER A 127 13.35 -4.48 1.68
N TYR A 128 13.87 -3.34 2.14
CA TYR A 128 13.03 -2.21 2.55
C TYR A 128 12.26 -1.63 1.36
N GLU A 129 12.88 -1.56 0.19
CA GLU A 129 12.26 -1.06 -1.05
C GLU A 129 11.08 -1.94 -1.48
N GLN A 130 11.24 -3.26 -1.40
CA GLN A 130 10.14 -4.20 -1.63
C GLN A 130 9.03 -4.00 -0.57
N GLY A 131 9.39 -3.86 0.71
CA GLY A 131 8.43 -3.59 1.78
C GLY A 131 7.64 -2.30 1.58
N ALA A 132 8.32 -1.22 1.17
CA ALA A 132 7.71 0.09 0.94
C ALA A 132 6.73 0.09 -0.24
N SER A 133 6.77 -0.92 -1.12
CA SER A 133 5.79 -1.07 -2.20
C SER A 133 4.44 -1.67 -1.75
N LEU A 134 4.33 -2.12 -0.49
CA LEU A 134 3.19 -2.91 -0.02
C LEU A 134 2.09 -2.11 0.71
N GLY A 135 2.45 -1.07 1.47
CA GLY A 135 1.59 -0.45 2.50
C GLY A 135 0.16 -0.15 2.08
N ALA A 136 -0.03 0.90 1.30
CA ALA A 136 -1.33 1.39 0.86
C ALA A 136 -1.98 0.39 -0.10
N CYS A 137 -1.18 -0.32 -0.89
CA CYS A 137 -1.66 -1.29 -1.86
C CYS A 137 -2.37 -2.47 -1.19
N ILE A 138 -1.76 -3.09 -0.17
CA ILE A 138 -2.35 -4.19 0.59
C ILE A 138 -3.62 -3.72 1.31
N SER A 139 -3.57 -2.56 1.96
CA SER A 139 -4.73 -2.01 2.69
C SER A 139 -5.91 -1.76 1.74
N THR A 140 -5.64 -1.14 0.59
CA THR A 140 -6.64 -0.84 -0.43
C THR A 140 -7.26 -2.11 -0.99
N MET A 141 -6.45 -3.12 -1.30
CA MET A 141 -6.95 -4.40 -1.83
C MET A 141 -7.66 -5.25 -0.78
N GLY A 142 -7.21 -5.22 0.47
CA GLY A 142 -7.92 -5.85 1.57
C GLY A 142 -9.35 -5.32 1.70
N LEU A 143 -9.51 -3.99 1.66
CA LEU A 143 -10.81 -3.34 1.69
C LEU A 143 -11.64 -3.63 0.42
N ALA A 144 -11.07 -3.38 -0.76
CA ALA A 144 -11.80 -3.51 -2.02
C ALA A 144 -12.29 -4.94 -2.27
N LEU A 145 -11.40 -5.93 -2.15
CA LEU A 145 -11.71 -7.32 -2.50
C LEU A 145 -12.59 -7.98 -1.43
N PHE A 146 -12.21 -7.89 -0.15
CA PHE A 146 -12.85 -8.72 0.88
C PHE A 146 -13.96 -8.01 1.64
N LYS A 147 -13.91 -6.68 1.76
CA LYS A 147 -14.94 -5.92 2.47
C LYS A 147 -16.00 -5.36 1.53
N SER A 148 -15.59 -4.73 0.43
CA SER A 148 -16.52 -4.07 -0.50
C SER A 148 -17.13 -5.04 -1.50
N LEU A 149 -16.30 -5.83 -2.21
CA LEU A 149 -16.78 -6.82 -3.19
C LEU A 149 -17.25 -8.13 -2.54
N GLY A 150 -16.79 -8.42 -1.31
CA GLY A 150 -17.20 -9.61 -0.57
C GLY A 150 -16.83 -10.91 -1.29
N LEU A 151 -15.61 -11.00 -1.84
CA LEU A 151 -15.18 -12.18 -2.58
C LEU A 151 -15.40 -13.48 -1.79
N PRO A 152 -15.82 -14.57 -2.45
CA PRO A 152 -15.96 -15.86 -1.81
C PRO A 152 -14.56 -16.43 -1.57
N GLY A 153 -14.01 -16.23 -0.38
CA GLY A 153 -12.67 -16.67 -0.01
C GLY A 153 -11.69 -15.51 0.25
N ASN A 154 -10.61 -15.82 0.95
CA ASN A 154 -9.53 -14.89 1.25
C ASN A 154 -8.19 -15.65 1.41
N PRO A 155 -7.04 -14.97 1.54
CA PRO A 155 -5.74 -15.65 1.60
C PRO A 155 -5.59 -16.68 2.74
N LYS A 156 -6.40 -16.57 3.81
CA LYS A 156 -6.38 -17.52 4.93
C LYS A 156 -7.37 -18.67 4.71
N ASN A 157 -8.50 -18.40 4.07
CA ASN A 157 -9.55 -19.37 3.77
C ASN A 157 -9.91 -19.28 2.27
N PRO A 158 -9.13 -19.92 1.39
CA PRO A 158 -9.38 -19.88 -0.05
C PRO A 158 -10.74 -20.48 -0.42
N ALA A 159 -11.33 -19.99 -1.51
CA ALA A 159 -12.57 -20.53 -2.05
C ALA A 159 -12.40 -21.97 -2.56
N GLU A 160 -13.38 -22.83 -2.29
CA GLU A 160 -13.45 -24.17 -2.88
C GLU A 160 -13.99 -24.16 -4.31
N LYS A 161 -14.82 -23.16 -4.65
CA LYS A 161 -15.46 -23.00 -5.95
C LYS A 161 -14.96 -21.70 -6.60
N PRO A 162 -13.93 -21.77 -7.47
CA PRO A 162 -13.37 -20.59 -8.10
C PRO A 162 -14.39 -19.87 -8.97
N VAL A 163 -14.43 -18.54 -8.87
CA VAL A 163 -15.13 -17.67 -9.80
C VAL A 163 -14.15 -16.74 -10.50
N ASN A 164 -14.52 -16.27 -11.69
CA ASN A 164 -13.74 -15.27 -12.41
C ASN A 164 -13.89 -13.90 -11.75
N VAL A 165 -12.78 -13.26 -11.45
CA VAL A 165 -12.72 -11.89 -10.94
C VAL A 165 -11.95 -11.07 -11.97
N PHE A 166 -12.62 -10.08 -12.55
CA PHE A 166 -12.00 -9.23 -13.56
C PHE A 166 -11.24 -8.09 -12.92
N VAL A 167 -9.97 -7.93 -13.27
CA VAL A 167 -9.08 -6.86 -12.80
C VAL A 167 -8.84 -5.89 -13.95
N TYR A 168 -9.36 -4.67 -13.89
CA TYR A 168 -9.07 -3.66 -14.90
C TYR A 168 -7.71 -3.01 -14.63
N GLY A 169 -6.79 -3.09 -15.60
CA GLY A 169 -5.43 -2.53 -15.46
C GLY A 169 -4.48 -3.43 -14.66
N GLY A 170 -4.37 -4.71 -15.05
CA GLY A 170 -3.60 -5.73 -14.31
C GLY A 170 -2.12 -5.44 -14.14
N SER A 171 -1.51 -4.64 -15.03
CA SER A 171 -0.09 -4.29 -14.96
C SER A 171 0.22 -3.06 -14.09
N THR A 172 -0.76 -2.55 -13.34
CA THR A 172 -0.54 -1.48 -12.36
C THR A 172 -0.02 -2.06 -11.03
N SER A 173 0.52 -1.23 -10.13
CA SER A 173 0.92 -1.69 -8.78
C SER A 173 -0.25 -2.32 -8.03
N VAL A 174 -1.42 -1.70 -8.11
CA VAL A 174 -2.66 -2.21 -7.51
C VAL A 174 -3.17 -3.45 -8.24
N GLY A 175 -3.14 -3.47 -9.57
CA GLY A 175 -3.59 -4.61 -10.38
C GLY A 175 -2.76 -5.87 -10.13
N THR A 176 -1.43 -5.75 -10.08
CA THR A 176 -0.54 -6.89 -9.80
C THR A 176 -0.72 -7.43 -8.38
N MET A 177 -0.99 -6.57 -7.40
CA MET A 177 -1.36 -7.01 -6.04
C MET A 177 -2.74 -7.69 -6.02
N ALA A 178 -3.74 -7.12 -6.71
CA ALA A 178 -5.07 -7.70 -6.81
C ALA A 178 -5.04 -9.11 -7.40
N ILE A 179 -4.32 -9.29 -8.51
CA ILE A 179 -4.15 -10.60 -9.17
C ILE A 179 -3.61 -11.64 -8.18
N GLN A 180 -2.55 -11.32 -7.45
CA GLN A 180 -1.96 -12.21 -6.46
C GLN A 180 -2.95 -12.56 -5.34
N LEU A 181 -3.60 -11.54 -4.76
CA LEU A 181 -4.56 -11.74 -3.67
C LEU A 181 -5.78 -12.56 -4.10
N ILE A 182 -6.32 -12.32 -5.30
CA ILE A 182 -7.41 -13.09 -5.88
C ILE A 182 -6.96 -14.55 -6.08
N LYS A 183 -5.77 -14.76 -6.66
CA LYS A 183 -5.26 -16.09 -6.95
C LYS A 183 -5.07 -16.93 -5.69
N ILE A 184 -4.40 -16.38 -4.66
CA ILE A 184 -4.18 -17.09 -3.40
C ILE A 184 -5.48 -17.27 -2.58
N SER A 185 -6.52 -16.49 -2.89
CA SER A 185 -7.87 -16.66 -2.32
C SER A 185 -8.68 -17.76 -3.01
N GLY A 186 -8.10 -18.54 -3.93
CA GLY A 186 -8.77 -19.65 -4.61
C GLY A 186 -9.64 -19.23 -5.79
N LEU A 187 -9.43 -18.02 -6.33
CA LEU A 187 -10.24 -17.45 -7.42
C LEU A 187 -9.42 -17.31 -8.71
N ASN A 188 -10.12 -16.98 -9.81
CA ASN A 188 -9.54 -16.86 -11.14
C ASN A 188 -9.43 -15.38 -11.54
N PRO A 189 -8.26 -14.73 -11.35
CA PRO A 189 -8.07 -13.38 -11.83
C PRO A 189 -7.98 -13.38 -13.36
N ILE A 190 -8.87 -12.67 -14.03
CA ILE A 190 -8.75 -12.35 -15.46
C ILE A 190 -8.50 -10.84 -15.58
N THR A 191 -7.72 -10.40 -16.56
CA THR A 191 -7.29 -8.99 -16.58
C THR A 191 -7.11 -8.42 -17.97
N VAL A 192 -6.95 -7.10 -18.04
CA VAL A 192 -6.54 -6.38 -19.24
C VAL A 192 -5.28 -5.56 -18.97
N CYS A 193 -4.35 -5.54 -19.93
CA CYS A 193 -3.21 -4.63 -19.97
C CYS A 193 -2.64 -4.52 -21.40
N SER A 194 -1.59 -3.72 -21.60
CA SER A 194 -0.88 -3.74 -22.90
C SER A 194 -0.13 -5.07 -23.09
N PRO A 195 0.01 -5.61 -24.32
CA PRO A 195 0.63 -6.91 -24.60
C PRO A 195 2.03 -7.10 -24.01
N ARG A 196 2.84 -6.03 -23.99
CA ARG A 196 4.19 -6.05 -23.38
C ARG A 196 4.23 -6.46 -21.90
N ASN A 197 3.10 -6.39 -21.19
CA ASN A 197 3.00 -6.74 -19.77
C ASN A 197 2.29 -8.08 -19.53
N PHE A 198 1.97 -8.85 -20.58
CA PHE A 198 1.24 -10.12 -20.43
C PHE A 198 2.01 -11.13 -19.58
N ASP A 199 3.32 -11.28 -19.83
CA ASP A 199 4.15 -12.19 -19.05
C ASP A 199 4.24 -11.78 -17.58
N LEU A 200 4.27 -10.48 -17.31
CA LEU A 200 4.26 -9.93 -15.94
C LEU A 200 2.97 -10.30 -15.19
N VAL A 201 1.80 -10.05 -15.78
CA VAL A 201 0.54 -10.33 -15.07
C VAL A 201 0.28 -11.83 -14.94
N LYS A 202 0.73 -12.63 -15.91
CA LYS A 202 0.67 -14.10 -15.84
C LYS A 202 1.60 -14.65 -14.76
N SER A 203 2.81 -14.10 -14.62
CA SER A 203 3.73 -14.53 -13.54
C SER A 203 3.19 -14.21 -12.14
N TYR A 204 2.33 -13.19 -12.01
CA TYR A 204 1.59 -12.90 -10.78
C TYR A 204 0.31 -13.72 -10.58
N GLY A 205 -0.07 -14.56 -11.55
CA GLY A 205 -1.17 -15.52 -11.40
C GLY A 205 -2.43 -15.20 -12.19
N ALA A 206 -2.40 -14.23 -13.10
CA ALA A 206 -3.51 -14.00 -14.03
C ALA A 206 -3.83 -15.29 -14.80
N THR A 207 -5.09 -15.70 -14.76
CA THR A 207 -5.59 -16.91 -15.44
C THR A 207 -5.84 -16.64 -16.93
N GLU A 208 -6.20 -15.40 -17.27
CA GLU A 208 -6.22 -14.93 -18.65
C GLU A 208 -5.96 -13.42 -18.71
N VAL A 209 -5.38 -12.95 -19.81
CA VAL A 209 -5.10 -11.53 -20.06
C VAL A 209 -5.50 -11.13 -21.48
N PHE A 210 -6.13 -9.97 -21.62
CA PHE A 210 -6.56 -9.40 -22.89
C PHE A 210 -5.91 -8.04 -23.14
N ASP A 211 -5.69 -7.70 -24.42
CA ASP A 211 -5.22 -6.36 -24.80
C ASP A 211 -6.42 -5.40 -24.77
N TYR A 212 -6.40 -4.40 -23.89
CA TYR A 212 -7.48 -3.41 -23.82
C TYR A 212 -7.58 -2.56 -25.11
N ASN A 213 -6.56 -2.54 -25.96
CA ASN A 213 -6.60 -1.83 -27.25
C ASN A 213 -7.20 -2.69 -28.38
N SER A 214 -7.40 -4.00 -28.16
CA SER A 214 -8.01 -4.84 -29.18
C SER A 214 -9.47 -4.42 -29.42
N PRO A 215 -9.91 -4.23 -30.67
CA PRO A 215 -11.30 -3.90 -30.97
C PRO A 215 -12.27 -5.01 -30.54
N THR A 216 -11.79 -6.24 -30.36
CA THR A 216 -12.60 -7.38 -29.92
C THR A 216 -12.48 -7.67 -28.42
N CYS A 217 -11.72 -6.88 -27.65
CA CYS A 217 -11.39 -7.18 -26.24
C CYS A 217 -12.63 -7.51 -25.39
N ILE A 218 -13.70 -6.72 -25.50
CA ILE A 218 -14.95 -6.93 -24.75
C ILE A 218 -15.63 -8.23 -25.16
N ASP A 219 -15.70 -8.52 -26.46
CA ASP A 219 -16.32 -9.75 -26.97
C ASP A 219 -15.52 -10.99 -26.61
N ASP A 220 -14.18 -10.90 -26.60
CA ASP A 220 -13.28 -11.96 -26.16
C ASP A 220 -13.45 -12.26 -24.66
N ILE A 221 -13.56 -11.23 -23.82
CA ILE A 221 -13.84 -11.38 -22.38
C ILE A 221 -15.22 -12.02 -22.16
N ARG A 222 -16.27 -11.54 -22.86
CA ARG A 222 -17.61 -12.12 -22.78
C ARG A 222 -17.64 -13.57 -23.19
N LYS A 223 -16.95 -13.91 -24.28
CA LYS A 223 -16.82 -15.28 -24.78
C LYS A 223 -16.08 -16.17 -23.78
N TYR A 224 -14.94 -15.71 -23.26
CA TYR A 224 -14.16 -16.44 -22.25
C TYR A 224 -14.97 -16.72 -20.99
N THR A 225 -15.69 -15.70 -20.51
CA THR A 225 -16.52 -15.79 -19.30
C THR A 225 -17.91 -16.36 -19.56
N ARG A 226 -18.25 -16.75 -20.79
CA ARG A 226 -19.59 -17.24 -21.19
C ARG A 226 -20.72 -16.29 -20.75
N ASN A 227 -20.47 -14.98 -20.82
CA ASN A 227 -21.37 -13.93 -20.33
C ASN A 227 -21.74 -14.04 -18.84
N SER A 228 -20.90 -14.70 -18.02
CA SER A 228 -21.15 -14.90 -16.58
C SER A 228 -20.28 -14.02 -15.69
N LEU A 229 -19.59 -13.01 -16.22
CA LEU A 229 -18.77 -12.11 -15.42
C LEU A 229 -19.67 -11.23 -14.53
N ASN A 230 -19.52 -11.37 -13.21
CA ASN A 230 -20.32 -10.66 -12.22
C ASN A 230 -19.49 -9.98 -11.12
N VAL A 231 -18.16 -10.09 -11.17
CA VAL A 231 -17.24 -9.46 -10.22
C VAL A 231 -16.14 -8.70 -10.96
N ILE A 232 -16.04 -7.40 -10.68
CA ILE A 232 -15.04 -6.50 -11.25
C ILE A 232 -14.30 -5.81 -10.10
N ALA A 233 -12.99 -6.01 -10.03
CA ALA A 233 -12.08 -5.40 -9.09
C ALA A 233 -11.21 -4.38 -9.85
N LEU A 234 -11.46 -3.08 -9.59
CA LEU A 234 -10.90 -1.90 -10.29
C LEU A 234 -11.64 -1.49 -11.56
#